data_AF-W0DCV9-F1
#
_entry.id   AF-W0DCV9-F1
#
_cell.length_a   1.000
_cell.length_b   1.000
_cell.length_c   1.000
_cell.angle_alpha   90.00
_cell.angle_beta   90.00
_cell.angle_gamma   90.00
#
_symmetry.space_group_name_H-M   'P 1'
#
loop_
_entity.id
_entity.type
_entity.pdbx_description
1 polymer ?
#
loop_
_entity_poly.entity_id
_entity_poly.type
_entity_poly.pdbx_seq_one_letter_code
_entity_poly.pdbx_strand_id
1 'polypeptide(L)'
;MKEPILLAFLIVSYNFALVQLSQMLDVRLYPSSLPEQLHLTFFLSALYVAWLFGERLRTVAWIGLLFVFNVLLQAVVEQRFSLVLEQMPAFLITLLVIRLFESPVEKRWRQFQEEKQRLEEELSKNQKELMEALKTKKLYKELIEKLTKEKYELEKRIEKLTEEETAEKERLLKEKEDIVKKLNSLKETLKDYEERVERLKEANRRLFEMLELQQERTTDREDRELSKLRSERKKLMKELLALEELLEEVSRENLRLNEEKENLRRQVEELQRQLSLTQLRLEEYERIKYTKKELYQEMLDLVLDRIEWEGQALEEFIQLDHQRKREFLKELMLLNMKELGEVFETIKGVKNTFKLKPKGGRIYFTYGKEKTWRILGILDEEDQKHKDRFIREFVKWRG
;
A
#
# COMPACT_ATOMS: atom_id res chain seq x y z
N MET A 1 -4.67 -49.71 29.39
CA MET A 1 -5.04 -50.13 30.77
C MET A 1 -6.12 -49.26 31.42
N LYS A 2 -6.18 -47.94 31.19
CA LYS A 2 -7.17 -47.07 31.84
C LYS A 2 -8.63 -47.31 31.40
N GLU A 3 -8.85 -47.66 30.14
CA GLU A 3 -10.19 -47.86 29.55
C GLU A 3 -10.98 -49.06 30.11
N PRO A 4 -10.41 -50.28 30.24
CA PRO A 4 -11.14 -51.40 30.84
C PRO A 4 -11.46 -51.19 32.33
N ILE A 5 -10.59 -50.47 33.05
CA ILE A 5 -10.82 -50.12 34.47
C ILE A 5 -11.97 -49.11 34.58
N LEU A 6 -12.02 -48.11 33.70
CA LEU A 6 -13.11 -47.14 33.64
C LEU A 6 -14.43 -47.82 33.27
N LEU A 7 -14.42 -48.75 32.31
CA LEU A 7 -15.60 -49.51 31.91
C LEU A 7 -16.14 -50.35 33.07
N ALA A 8 -15.27 -51.08 33.77
CA ALA A 8 -15.64 -51.84 34.96
C ALA A 8 -16.20 -50.93 36.06
N PHE A 9 -15.58 -49.77 36.30
CA PHE A 9 -16.08 -48.79 37.27
C PHE A 9 -17.48 -48.27 36.90
N LEU A 10 -17.74 -47.96 35.63
CA LEU A 10 -19.05 -47.49 35.17
C LEU A 10 -20.14 -48.58 35.30
N ILE A 11 -19.81 -49.82 34.96
CA ILE A 11 -20.71 -50.97 35.11
C ILE A 11 -21.06 -51.18 36.59
N VAL A 12 -20.07 -51.16 37.47
CA VAL A 12 -20.27 -51.32 38.92
C VAL A 12 -21.08 -50.15 39.48
N SER A 13 -20.76 -48.91 39.08
CA SER A 13 -21.47 -47.70 39.53
C SER A 13 -22.93 -47.69 39.07
N TYR A 14 -23.21 -48.17 37.85
CA TYR A 14 -24.56 -48.27 37.32
C TYR A 14 -25.41 -49.29 38.08
N ASN A 15 -24.88 -50.50 38.28
CA ASN A 15 -25.58 -51.53 39.07
C ASN A 15 -25.74 -51.08 40.53
N PHE A 16 -24.74 -50.42 41.12
CA PHE A 16 -24.85 -49.84 42.46
C PHE A 16 -25.95 -48.77 42.54
N ALA A 17 -26.06 -47.89 41.55
CA ALA A 17 -27.13 -46.90 41.47
C ALA A 17 -28.53 -47.52 41.38
N LEU A 18 -28.69 -48.61 40.62
CA LEU A 18 -29.95 -49.36 40.55
C LEU A 18 -30.30 -50.01 41.89
N VAL A 19 -29.32 -50.55 42.61
CA VAL A 19 -29.53 -51.10 43.98
C VAL A 19 -29.97 -49.99 44.95
N GLN A 20 -29.32 -48.83 44.90
CA GLN A 20 -29.70 -47.67 45.73
C GLN A 20 -31.12 -47.18 45.38
N LEU A 21 -31.49 -47.11 44.11
CA LEU A 21 -32.84 -46.77 43.66
C LEU A 21 -33.89 -47.78 44.15
N SER A 22 -33.54 -49.08 44.16
CA SER A 22 -34.38 -50.15 44.70
C SER A 22 -34.72 -49.90 46.17
N GLN A 23 -33.70 -49.53 46.96
CA GLN A 23 -33.85 -49.24 48.38
C GLN A 23 -34.61 -47.94 48.65
N MET A 24 -34.38 -46.90 47.85
CA MET A 24 -35.06 -45.60 48.00
C MET A 24 -36.53 -45.64 47.62
N LEU A 25 -36.91 -46.43 46.61
CA LEU A 25 -38.28 -46.50 46.10
C LEU A 25 -39.12 -47.61 46.78
N ASP A 26 -38.52 -48.39 47.68
CA ASP A 26 -39.12 -49.59 48.30
C ASP A 26 -39.68 -50.58 47.26
N VAL A 27 -39.03 -50.65 46.09
CA VAL A 27 -39.36 -51.59 45.01
C VAL A 27 -38.27 -52.64 44.95
N ARG A 28 -38.64 -53.92 44.92
CA ARG A 28 -37.68 -55.02 44.69
C ARG A 28 -37.24 -55.03 43.23
N LEU A 29 -36.11 -54.39 42.94
CA LEU A 29 -35.51 -54.36 41.59
C LEU A 29 -34.52 -55.50 41.35
N TYR A 30 -34.06 -56.18 42.41
CA TYR A 30 -33.15 -57.30 42.34
C TYR A 30 -33.76 -58.55 42.98
N PRO A 31 -33.54 -59.74 42.39
CA PRO A 31 -33.98 -61.01 42.97
C PRO A 31 -33.26 -61.29 44.29
N SER A 32 -33.84 -62.16 45.12
CA SER A 32 -33.27 -62.46 46.45
C SER A 32 -32.15 -63.52 46.40
N SER A 33 -32.10 -64.32 45.34
CA SER A 33 -31.10 -65.39 45.22
C SER A 33 -29.85 -64.90 44.49
N LEU A 34 -28.69 -65.31 44.99
CA LEU A 34 -27.38 -64.92 44.43
C LEU A 34 -27.20 -65.33 42.95
N PRO A 35 -27.64 -66.54 42.50
CA PRO A 35 -27.56 -66.90 41.08
C PRO A 35 -28.40 -65.99 40.18
N GLU A 36 -29.62 -65.63 40.60
CA GLU A 36 -30.50 -64.73 39.84
C GLU A 36 -29.96 -63.29 39.82
N GLN A 37 -29.32 -62.83 40.92
CA GLN A 37 -28.66 -61.52 40.96
C GLN A 37 -27.48 -61.43 40.00
N LEU A 38 -26.64 -62.47 39.97
CA LEU A 38 -25.54 -62.55 39.01
C LEU A 38 -26.07 -62.57 37.58
N HIS A 39 -27.12 -63.35 37.32
CA HIS A 39 -27.73 -63.42 36.01
C HIS A 39 -28.24 -62.05 35.52
N LEU A 40 -29.03 -61.36 36.34
CA LEU A 40 -29.55 -60.03 36.03
C LEU A 40 -28.40 -59.03 35.83
N THR A 41 -27.42 -59.00 36.72
CA THR A 41 -26.28 -58.07 36.62
C THR A 41 -25.44 -58.29 35.36
N PHE A 42 -25.24 -59.53 34.91
CA PHE A 42 -24.56 -59.81 33.63
C PHE A 42 -25.32 -59.22 32.44
N PHE A 43 -26.63 -59.39 32.37
CA PHE A 43 -27.44 -58.86 31.28
C PHE A 43 -27.54 -57.34 31.29
N LEU A 44 -27.72 -56.73 32.47
CA LEU A 44 -27.70 -55.27 32.62
C LEU A 44 -26.34 -54.68 32.20
N SER A 45 -25.26 -55.36 32.56
CA SER A 45 -23.90 -54.96 32.17
C SER A 45 -23.70 -55.08 30.66
N ALA A 46 -24.18 -56.16 30.03
CA ALA A 46 -24.10 -56.36 28.58
C ALA A 46 -24.88 -55.28 27.81
N LEU A 47 -26.09 -54.93 28.26
CA LEU A 47 -26.90 -53.86 27.67
C LEU A 47 -26.23 -52.49 27.80
N TYR A 48 -25.70 -52.20 28.99
CA TYR A 48 -25.01 -50.94 29.26
C TYR A 48 -23.73 -50.79 28.43
N VAL A 49 -22.96 -51.87 28.28
CA VAL A 49 -21.77 -51.92 27.41
C VAL A 49 -22.16 -51.72 25.94
N ALA A 50 -23.18 -52.42 25.45
CA ALA A 50 -23.66 -52.27 24.07
C ALA A 50 -24.12 -50.83 23.78
N TRP A 51 -24.77 -50.18 24.76
CA TRP A 51 -25.12 -48.76 24.66
C TRP A 51 -23.88 -47.85 24.69
N LEU A 52 -22.90 -48.08 25.57
CA LEU A 52 -21.67 -47.29 25.62
C LEU A 52 -20.88 -47.30 24.30
N PHE A 53 -20.91 -48.41 23.56
CA PHE A 53 -20.27 -48.53 22.26
C PHE A 53 -21.14 -48.06 21.07
N GLY A 54 -22.38 -47.63 21.32
CA GLY A 54 -23.24 -47.02 20.30
C GLY A 54 -24.04 -48.03 19.46
N GLU A 55 -24.14 -49.29 19.86
CA GLU A 55 -24.90 -50.33 19.13
C GLU A 55 -26.37 -50.39 19.56
N ARG A 56 -27.05 -49.24 19.54
CA ARG A 56 -28.33 -49.02 20.23
C ARG A 56 -29.55 -49.73 19.66
N LEU A 57 -29.59 -50.00 18.36
CA LEU A 57 -30.80 -50.50 17.71
C LEU A 57 -30.80 -52.00 17.50
N ARG A 58 -29.71 -52.58 16.98
CA ARG A 58 -29.67 -54.01 16.63
C ARG A 58 -29.22 -54.84 17.82
N THR A 59 -28.08 -54.51 18.42
CA THR A 59 -27.45 -55.30 19.49
C THR A 59 -28.23 -55.22 20.79
N VAL A 60 -28.64 -54.02 21.23
CA VAL A 60 -29.50 -53.86 22.42
C VAL A 60 -30.84 -54.56 22.26
N ALA A 61 -31.47 -54.51 21.07
CA ALA A 61 -32.74 -55.21 20.83
C ALA A 61 -32.58 -56.74 20.89
N TRP A 62 -31.50 -57.29 20.34
CA TRP A 62 -31.20 -58.71 20.42
C TRP A 62 -30.91 -59.17 21.85
N ILE A 63 -30.06 -58.44 22.59
CA ILE A 63 -29.76 -58.75 24.00
C ILE A 63 -31.05 -58.65 24.84
N GLY A 64 -31.88 -57.64 24.58
CA GLY A 64 -33.15 -57.46 25.27
C GLY A 64 -34.14 -58.60 25.00
N LEU A 65 -34.27 -59.02 23.74
CA LEU A 65 -35.13 -60.14 23.35
C LEU A 65 -34.64 -61.46 23.97
N LEU A 66 -33.33 -61.70 23.97
CA LEU A 66 -32.72 -62.88 24.60
C LEU A 66 -32.98 -62.91 26.11
N PHE A 67 -32.87 -61.75 26.79
CA PHE A 67 -33.15 -61.65 28.21
C PHE A 67 -34.61 -61.98 28.53
N VAL A 68 -35.56 -61.35 27.84
CA VAL A 68 -37.00 -61.59 28.04
C VAL A 68 -37.35 -63.06 27.79
N PHE A 69 -36.82 -63.64 26.72
CA PHE A 69 -37.02 -65.06 26.41
C PHE A 69 -36.45 -65.97 27.51
N ASN A 70 -35.25 -65.67 28.01
CA ASN A 70 -34.61 -66.45 29.06
C ASN A 70 -35.37 -66.40 30.39
N VAL A 71 -35.82 -65.22 30.82
CA VAL A 71 -36.61 -65.05 32.05
C VAL A 71 -37.94 -65.80 31.95
N LEU A 72 -38.61 -65.75 30.78
CA LEU A 72 -39.85 -66.49 30.55
C LEU A 72 -39.63 -68.00 30.53
N LEU A 73 -38.58 -68.48 29.86
CA LEU A 73 -38.22 -69.89 29.82
C LEU A 73 -37.90 -70.43 31.22
N GLN A 74 -37.10 -69.69 31.98
CA GLN A 74 -36.75 -70.05 33.36
C GLN A 74 -37.99 -70.09 34.26
N ALA A 75 -38.89 -69.10 34.14
CA ALA A 75 -40.14 -69.08 34.90
C ALA A 75 -41.04 -70.29 34.61
N VAL A 76 -41.08 -70.77 33.35
CA VAL A 76 -41.86 -71.96 32.96
C VAL A 76 -41.20 -73.26 33.43
N VAL A 77 -39.88 -73.39 33.26
CA VAL A 77 -39.13 -74.60 33.65
C VAL A 77 -39.13 -74.80 35.17
N GLU A 78 -38.93 -73.72 35.93
CA GLU A 78 -38.88 -73.77 37.40
C GLU A 78 -40.28 -73.61 38.04
N GLN A 79 -41.33 -73.40 37.23
CA GLN A 79 -42.70 -73.11 37.67
C GLN A 79 -42.81 -71.92 38.66
N ARG A 80 -41.85 -70.98 38.61
CA ARG A 80 -41.74 -69.82 39.50
C ARG A 80 -41.97 -68.52 38.74
N PHE A 81 -43.23 -68.13 38.61
CA PHE A 81 -43.60 -66.87 37.93
C PHE A 81 -43.15 -65.60 38.66
N SER A 82 -42.76 -65.70 39.95
CA SER A 82 -42.22 -64.56 40.69
C SER A 82 -40.92 -64.01 40.07
N LEU A 83 -40.16 -64.85 39.34
CA LEU A 83 -38.93 -64.46 38.64
C LEU A 83 -39.15 -63.31 37.64
N VAL A 84 -40.30 -63.31 36.96
CA VAL A 84 -40.65 -62.25 36.00
C VAL A 84 -40.80 -60.91 36.72
N LEU A 85 -41.47 -60.91 37.87
CA LEU A 85 -41.70 -59.71 38.67
C LEU A 85 -40.42 -59.22 39.37
N GLU A 86 -39.49 -60.12 39.67
CA GLU A 86 -38.22 -59.82 40.35
C GLU A 86 -37.14 -59.30 39.38
N GLN A 87 -37.10 -59.76 38.13
CA GLN A 87 -36.01 -59.46 37.19
C GLN A 87 -36.38 -58.43 36.10
N MET A 88 -37.66 -58.35 35.70
CA MET A 88 -38.09 -57.42 34.65
C MET A 88 -37.99 -55.93 35.01
N PRO A 89 -38.29 -55.49 36.25
CA PRO A 89 -38.29 -54.06 36.57
C PRO A 89 -36.94 -53.37 36.34
N ALA A 90 -35.84 -53.95 36.82
CA ALA A 90 -34.50 -53.39 36.60
C ALA A 90 -34.13 -53.36 35.11
N PHE A 91 -34.42 -54.44 34.39
CA PHE A 91 -34.18 -54.53 32.96
C PHE A 91 -34.96 -53.48 32.15
N LEU A 92 -36.24 -53.26 32.47
CA LEU A 92 -37.07 -52.26 31.81
C LEU A 92 -36.56 -50.84 32.09
N ILE A 93 -36.14 -50.55 33.32
CA ILE A 93 -35.50 -49.27 33.67
C ILE A 93 -34.24 -49.06 32.83
N THR A 94 -33.40 -50.08 32.69
CA THR A 94 -32.17 -50.02 31.87
C THR A 94 -32.47 -49.78 30.40
N LEU A 95 -33.47 -50.45 29.82
CA LEU A 95 -33.91 -50.18 28.45
C LEU A 95 -34.41 -48.75 28.28
N LEU A 96 -35.13 -48.21 29.27
CA LEU A 96 -35.66 -46.85 29.25
C LEU A 96 -34.50 -45.83 29.27
N VAL A 97 -33.49 -46.03 30.11
CA VAL A 97 -32.27 -45.19 30.14
C VAL A 97 -31.54 -45.23 28.79
N ILE A 98 -31.32 -46.42 28.23
CA ILE A 98 -30.68 -46.59 26.91
C ILE A 98 -31.50 -45.92 25.80
N ARG A 99 -32.83 -45.89 25.92
CA ARG A 99 -33.72 -45.24 24.95
C ARG A 99 -33.80 -43.73 25.13
N LEU A 100 -33.60 -43.17 26.32
CA LEU A 100 -33.67 -41.71 26.52
C LEU A 100 -32.33 -41.02 26.26
N PHE A 101 -31.21 -41.68 26.56
CA PHE A 101 -29.89 -41.07 26.46
C PHE A 101 -29.12 -41.53 25.21
N GLU A 102 -28.54 -40.57 24.50
CA GLU A 102 -27.62 -40.83 23.39
C GLU A 102 -26.29 -41.39 23.92
N SER A 103 -25.73 -42.37 23.20
CA SER A 103 -24.44 -42.94 23.59
C SER A 103 -23.32 -41.89 23.47
N PRO A 104 -22.31 -41.89 24.37
CA PRO A 104 -21.13 -41.06 24.22
C PRO A 104 -20.37 -41.27 22.90
N VAL A 105 -20.49 -42.43 22.27
CA VAL A 105 -19.90 -42.73 20.96
C VAL A 105 -20.74 -42.13 19.82
N GLU A 106 -22.07 -42.25 19.88
CA GLU A 106 -22.99 -41.62 18.92
C GLU A 106 -22.80 -40.09 18.91
N LYS A 107 -22.71 -39.48 20.09
CA LYS A 107 -22.46 -38.04 20.22
C LYS A 107 -21.14 -37.62 19.58
N ARG A 108 -20.06 -38.38 19.83
CA ARG A 108 -18.74 -38.13 19.21
C ARG A 108 -18.77 -38.33 17.70
N TRP A 109 -19.47 -39.34 17.22
CA TRP A 109 -19.64 -39.59 15.79
C TRP A 109 -20.38 -38.45 15.10
N ARG A 110 -21.48 -37.96 15.69
CA ARG A 110 -22.21 -36.80 15.17
C ARG A 110 -21.33 -35.56 15.11
N GLN A 111 -20.60 -35.25 16.19
CA GLN A 111 -19.67 -34.12 16.22
C GLN A 111 -18.61 -34.23 15.12
N PHE A 112 -18.04 -35.42 14.92
CA PHE A 112 -17.06 -35.66 13.87
C PHE A 112 -17.66 -35.47 12.47
N GLN A 113 -18.91 -35.89 12.23
CA GLN A 113 -19.60 -35.67 10.96
C GLN A 113 -19.89 -34.18 10.71
N GLU A 114 -20.32 -33.46 11.73
CA GLU A 114 -20.54 -32.01 11.66
C GLU A 114 -19.24 -31.25 11.39
N GLU A 115 -18.15 -31.60 12.07
CA GLU A 115 -16.82 -31.03 11.83
C GLU A 115 -16.33 -31.34 10.42
N LYS A 116 -16.50 -32.58 9.95
CA LYS A 116 -16.14 -32.97 8.58
C LYS A 116 -16.89 -32.13 7.55
N GLN A 117 -18.21 -31.97 7.70
CA GLN A 117 -19.01 -31.14 6.79
C GLN A 117 -18.56 -29.68 6.78
N ARG A 118 -18.31 -29.11 7.96
CA ARG A 118 -17.78 -27.74 8.08
C ARG A 118 -16.43 -27.58 7.37
N LEU A 119 -15.52 -28.53 7.57
CA LEU A 119 -14.20 -28.51 6.92
C LEU A 119 -14.31 -28.67 5.40
N GLU A 120 -15.24 -29.49 4.90
CA GLU A 120 -15.49 -29.63 3.46
C GLU A 120 -16.05 -28.33 2.85
N GLU A 121 -16.94 -27.63 3.56
CA GLU A 121 -17.44 -26.32 3.14
C GLU A 121 -16.35 -25.23 3.13
N GLU A 122 -15.53 -25.18 4.17
CA GLU A 122 -14.39 -24.25 4.26
C GLU A 122 -13.37 -24.52 3.14
N LEU A 123 -13.07 -25.80 2.87
CA LEU A 123 -12.17 -26.18 1.78
C LEU A 123 -12.73 -25.71 0.42
N SER A 124 -14.03 -25.86 0.19
CA SER A 124 -14.70 -25.41 -1.05
C SER A 124 -14.64 -23.88 -1.21
N LYS A 125 -14.89 -23.13 -0.12
CA LYS A 125 -14.75 -21.66 -0.12
C LYS A 125 -13.31 -21.23 -0.43
N ASN A 126 -12.33 -21.82 0.25
CA ASN A 126 -10.91 -21.52 0.05
C ASN A 126 -10.45 -21.82 -1.39
N GLN A 127 -10.95 -22.90 -2.01
CA GLN A 127 -10.64 -23.21 -3.40
C GLN A 127 -11.19 -22.16 -4.38
N LYS A 128 -12.41 -21.64 -4.14
CA LYS A 128 -12.98 -20.56 -4.95
C LYS A 128 -12.18 -19.27 -4.82
N GLU A 129 -11.88 -18.86 -3.59
CA GLU A 129 -11.06 -17.67 -3.31
C GLU A 129 -9.67 -17.78 -3.93
N LEU A 130 -9.04 -18.97 -3.86
CA LEU A 130 -7.75 -19.22 -4.50
C LEU A 130 -7.83 -19.05 -6.03
N MET A 131 -8.88 -19.58 -6.67
CA MET A 131 -9.06 -19.43 -8.11
C MET A 131 -9.26 -17.97 -8.53
N GLU A 132 -10.03 -17.20 -7.76
CA GLU A 132 -10.23 -15.76 -8.00
C GLU A 132 -8.92 -14.98 -7.81
N ALA A 133 -8.17 -15.28 -6.75
CA ALA A 133 -6.86 -14.68 -6.49
C ALA A 133 -5.84 -14.99 -7.61
N LEU A 134 -5.85 -16.21 -8.16
CA LEU A 134 -5.00 -16.57 -9.29
C LEU A 134 -5.38 -15.83 -10.57
N LYS A 135 -6.68 -15.66 -10.84
CA LYS A 135 -7.17 -14.86 -11.98
C LYS A 135 -6.75 -13.39 -11.86
N THR A 136 -6.97 -12.78 -10.71
CA THR A 136 -6.59 -11.37 -10.46
C THR A 136 -5.08 -11.20 -10.55
N LYS A 137 -4.28 -12.12 -9.99
CA LYS A 137 -2.81 -12.12 -10.12
C LYS A 137 -2.36 -12.15 -11.57
N LYS A 138 -3.00 -12.96 -12.42
CA LYS A 138 -2.68 -13.02 -13.85
C LYS A 138 -2.99 -11.69 -14.55
N LEU A 139 -4.16 -11.10 -14.29
CA LEU A 139 -4.55 -9.79 -14.83
C LEU A 139 -3.56 -8.68 -14.42
N TYR A 140 -3.15 -8.64 -13.15
CA TYR A 140 -2.17 -7.67 -12.68
C TYR A 140 -0.79 -7.86 -13.31
N LYS A 141 -0.35 -9.10 -13.54
CA LYS A 141 0.90 -9.35 -14.28
C LYS A 141 0.85 -8.83 -15.71
N GLU A 142 -0.24 -9.11 -16.43
CA GLU A 142 -0.43 -8.60 -17.80
C GLU A 142 -0.49 -7.07 -17.84
N LEU A 143 -1.12 -6.43 -16.84
CA LEU A 143 -1.16 -4.97 -16.71
C LEU A 143 0.23 -4.38 -16.44
N ILE A 144 1.01 -4.99 -15.53
CA ILE A 144 2.39 -4.56 -15.24
C ILE A 144 3.26 -4.66 -16.49
N GLU A 145 3.17 -5.75 -17.26
CA GLU A 145 3.92 -5.90 -18.50
C GLU A 145 3.56 -4.82 -19.53
N LYS A 146 2.27 -4.49 -19.69
CA LYS A 146 1.82 -3.40 -20.58
C LYS A 146 2.36 -2.04 -20.13
N LEU A 147 2.19 -1.69 -18.86
CA LEU A 147 2.67 -0.42 -18.32
C LEU A 147 4.20 -0.30 -18.38
N THR A 148 4.92 -1.41 -18.22
CA THR A 148 6.39 -1.42 -18.35
C THR A 148 6.82 -1.13 -19.79
N LYS A 149 6.11 -1.69 -20.78
CA LYS A 149 6.36 -1.38 -22.20
C LYS A 149 6.03 0.08 -22.52
N GLU A 150 4.88 0.57 -22.09
CA GLU A 150 4.48 1.98 -22.28
C GLU A 150 5.48 2.94 -21.64
N LYS A 151 5.94 2.65 -20.41
CA LYS A 151 6.99 3.42 -19.75
C LYS A 151 8.27 3.47 -20.59
N TYR A 152 8.75 2.33 -21.08
CA TYR A 152 9.96 2.28 -21.91
C TYR A 152 9.83 3.06 -23.22
N GLU A 153 8.65 3.00 -23.85
CA GLU A 153 8.36 3.79 -25.06
C GLU A 153 8.34 5.28 -24.77
N LEU A 154 7.76 5.70 -23.63
CA LEU A 154 7.76 7.09 -23.19
C LEU A 154 9.17 7.59 -22.86
N GLU A 155 9.97 6.80 -22.14
CA GLU A 155 11.38 7.12 -21.84
C GLU A 155 12.18 7.35 -23.13
N LYS A 156 12.05 6.47 -24.13
CA LYS A 156 12.66 6.68 -25.45
C LYS A 156 12.19 7.95 -26.14
N ARG A 157 10.92 8.31 -25.98
CA ARG A 157 10.36 9.52 -26.61
C ARG A 157 10.89 10.79 -25.94
N ILE A 158 11.04 10.76 -24.62
CA ILE A 158 11.65 11.84 -23.83
C ILE A 158 13.13 12.00 -24.21
N GLU A 159 13.87 10.91 -24.31
CA GLU A 159 15.29 10.93 -24.69
C GLU A 159 15.49 11.60 -26.06
N LYS A 160 14.70 11.21 -27.07
CA LYS A 160 14.72 11.85 -28.40
C LYS A 160 14.42 13.34 -28.36
N LEU A 161 13.38 13.76 -27.63
CA LEU A 161 13.04 15.18 -27.49
C LEU A 161 14.16 15.97 -26.81
N THR A 162 14.84 15.36 -25.83
CA THR A 162 15.97 15.99 -25.14
C THR A 162 17.17 16.15 -26.07
N GLU A 163 17.49 15.14 -26.88
CA GLU A 163 18.53 15.22 -27.90
C GLU A 163 18.23 16.31 -28.94
N GLU A 164 16.99 16.36 -29.43
CA GLU A 164 16.52 17.40 -30.36
C GLU A 164 16.66 18.81 -29.77
N GLU A 165 16.22 19.02 -28.52
CA GLU A 165 16.33 20.31 -27.83
C GLU A 165 17.80 20.75 -27.66
N THR A 166 18.69 19.82 -27.30
CA THR A 166 20.12 20.13 -27.17
C THR A 166 20.77 20.50 -28.50
N ALA A 167 20.45 19.77 -29.58
CA ALA A 167 20.96 20.05 -30.91
C ALA A 167 20.46 21.40 -31.45
N GLU A 168 19.20 21.74 -31.17
CA GLU A 168 18.61 23.03 -31.56
C GLU A 168 19.24 24.19 -30.77
N LYS A 169 19.46 24.01 -29.46
CA LYS A 169 20.16 24.99 -28.63
C LYS A 169 21.59 25.26 -29.12
N GLU A 170 22.33 24.23 -29.52
CA GLU A 170 23.68 24.41 -30.09
C GLU A 170 23.65 25.16 -31.43
N ARG A 171 22.65 24.90 -32.29
CA ARG A 171 22.48 25.65 -33.55
C ARG A 171 22.21 27.13 -33.28
N LEU A 172 21.28 27.44 -32.39
CA LEU A 172 20.94 28.82 -32.03
C LEU A 172 22.12 29.57 -31.40
N LEU A 173 22.95 28.89 -30.61
CA LEU A 173 24.18 29.49 -30.07
C LEU A 173 25.18 29.85 -31.18
N LYS A 174 25.36 28.98 -32.17
CA LYS A 174 26.23 29.28 -33.33
C LYS A 174 25.67 30.43 -34.17
N GLU A 175 24.37 30.44 -34.44
CA GLU A 175 23.74 31.55 -35.17
C GLU A 175 23.88 32.87 -34.41
N LYS A 176 23.71 32.87 -33.08
CA LYS A 176 23.97 34.04 -32.24
C LYS A 176 25.42 34.52 -32.37
N GLU A 177 26.41 33.62 -32.32
CA GLU A 177 27.82 33.99 -32.48
C GLU A 177 28.11 34.58 -33.86
N ASP A 178 27.54 34.02 -34.93
CA ASP A 178 27.71 34.52 -36.30
C ASP A 178 27.03 35.88 -36.50
N ILE A 179 25.85 36.09 -35.92
CA ILE A 179 25.18 37.39 -35.88
C ILE A 179 26.05 38.41 -35.15
N VAL A 180 26.60 38.07 -33.98
CA VAL A 180 27.49 38.97 -33.21
C VAL A 180 28.73 39.34 -34.02
N LYS A 181 29.36 38.39 -34.73
CA LYS A 181 30.50 38.67 -35.60
C LYS A 181 30.13 39.65 -36.73
N LYS A 182 29.02 39.42 -37.41
CA LYS A 182 28.51 40.33 -38.46
C LYS A 182 28.22 41.72 -37.91
N LEU A 183 27.59 41.81 -36.73
CA LEU A 183 27.26 43.07 -36.07
C LEU A 183 28.53 43.87 -35.74
N ASN A 184 29.58 43.20 -35.25
CA ASN A 184 30.86 43.84 -34.98
C ASN A 184 31.55 44.32 -36.25
N SER A 185 31.56 43.52 -37.33
CA SER A 185 32.12 43.97 -38.62
C SER A 185 31.36 45.16 -39.20
N LEU A 186 30.02 45.16 -39.09
CA LEU A 186 29.21 46.28 -39.55
C LEU A 186 29.48 47.53 -38.74
N LYS A 187 29.66 47.39 -37.41
CA LYS A 187 30.01 48.50 -36.53
C LYS A 187 31.39 49.11 -36.85
N GLU A 188 32.37 48.28 -37.20
CA GLU A 188 33.67 48.77 -37.68
C GLU A 188 33.53 49.51 -39.01
N THR A 189 32.79 48.94 -39.98
CA THR A 189 32.56 49.63 -41.26
C THR A 189 31.81 50.95 -41.09
N LEU A 190 30.82 51.01 -40.18
CA LEU A 190 30.09 52.24 -39.86
C LEU A 190 31.04 53.32 -39.34
N LYS A 191 31.94 52.95 -38.42
CA LYS A 191 32.95 53.86 -37.88
C LYS A 191 33.88 54.40 -38.97
N ASP A 192 34.34 53.53 -39.87
CA ASP A 192 35.15 53.92 -41.04
C ASP A 192 34.41 54.92 -41.95
N TYR A 193 33.10 54.71 -42.16
CA TYR A 193 32.26 55.63 -42.91
C TYR A 193 32.06 56.96 -42.19
N GLU A 194 31.81 56.96 -40.87
CA GLU A 194 31.71 58.18 -40.06
C GLU A 194 33.00 59.02 -40.13
N GLU A 195 34.18 58.39 -39.97
CA GLU A 195 35.48 59.05 -40.11
C GLU A 195 35.71 59.58 -41.54
N ARG A 196 35.18 58.91 -42.56
CA ARG A 196 35.26 59.36 -43.95
C ARG A 196 34.32 60.54 -44.21
N VAL A 197 33.13 60.54 -43.64
CA VAL A 197 32.18 61.66 -43.72
C VAL A 197 32.75 62.89 -43.04
N GLU A 198 33.35 62.77 -41.86
CA GLU A 198 33.96 63.94 -41.19
C GLU A 198 35.14 64.50 -42.00
N ARG A 199 36.01 63.65 -42.56
CA ARG A 199 37.07 64.11 -43.48
C ARG A 199 36.51 64.83 -44.70
N LEU A 200 35.40 64.36 -45.26
CA LEU A 200 34.74 65.00 -46.40
C LEU A 200 34.08 66.32 -46.02
N LYS A 201 33.47 66.43 -44.82
CA LYS A 201 32.94 67.70 -44.30
C LYS A 201 34.04 68.74 -44.11
N GLU A 202 35.19 68.35 -43.54
CA GLU A 202 36.34 69.24 -43.39
C GLU A 202 36.89 69.70 -44.76
N ALA A 203 37.01 68.77 -45.71
CA ALA A 203 37.45 69.11 -47.07
C ALA A 203 36.46 70.04 -47.79
N ASN A 204 35.16 69.79 -47.66
CA ASN A 204 34.12 70.66 -48.21
C ASN A 204 34.15 72.05 -47.59
N ARG A 205 34.35 72.16 -46.27
CA ARG A 205 34.49 73.45 -45.60
C ARG A 205 35.67 74.25 -46.16
N ARG A 206 36.83 73.59 -46.33
CA ARG A 206 38.02 74.23 -46.95
C ARG A 206 37.78 74.62 -48.42
N LEU A 207 37.05 73.80 -49.18
CA LEU A 207 36.68 74.12 -50.56
C LEU A 207 35.73 75.31 -50.64
N PHE A 208 34.76 75.41 -49.74
CA PHE A 208 33.87 76.57 -49.63
C PHE A 208 34.65 77.85 -49.28
N GLU A 209 35.57 77.78 -48.32
CA GLU A 209 36.47 78.91 -47.98
C GLU A 209 37.33 79.32 -49.20
N MET A 210 37.82 78.37 -50.00
CA MET A 210 38.56 78.66 -51.24
C MET A 210 37.67 79.19 -52.36
N LEU A 211 36.42 78.74 -52.46
CA LEU A 211 35.44 79.21 -53.44
C LEU A 211 34.98 80.64 -53.12
N GLU A 212 34.78 80.99 -51.85
CA GLU A 212 34.54 82.39 -51.43
C GLU A 212 35.73 83.29 -51.81
N LEU A 213 36.97 82.83 -51.58
CA LEU A 213 38.18 83.54 -52.00
C LEU A 213 38.35 83.67 -53.53
N GLN A 214 37.79 82.73 -54.31
CA GLN A 214 37.78 82.81 -55.77
C GLN A 214 36.61 83.65 -56.30
N GLN A 215 35.48 83.74 -55.61
CA GLN A 215 34.37 84.63 -55.96
C GLN A 215 34.75 86.12 -55.83
N GLU A 216 35.74 86.47 -55.00
CA GLU A 216 36.33 87.82 -54.96
C GLU A 216 37.27 88.13 -56.14
N ARG A 217 37.66 87.14 -56.95
CA ARG A 217 38.58 87.32 -58.09
C ARG A 217 38.03 86.72 -59.38
N THR A 218 37.25 87.55 -60.04
CA THR A 218 36.98 87.61 -61.49
C THR A 218 36.21 86.47 -62.18
N THR A 219 35.33 86.97 -63.04
CA THR A 219 34.51 86.39 -64.11
C THR A 219 35.30 85.62 -65.20
N ASP A 220 34.55 84.80 -65.96
CA ASP A 220 34.92 84.00 -67.15
C ASP A 220 35.34 82.52 -66.97
N ARG A 221 34.61 81.76 -66.13
CA ARG A 221 34.74 80.29 -66.07
C ARG A 221 33.43 79.50 -65.94
N GLU A 222 32.33 80.03 -66.45
CA GLU A 222 30.97 79.50 -66.18
C GLU A 222 30.69 78.09 -66.77
N ASP A 223 31.32 77.68 -67.88
CA ASP A 223 30.94 76.43 -68.56
C ASP A 223 31.61 75.14 -68.02
N ARG A 224 32.82 75.24 -67.45
CA ARG A 224 33.51 74.07 -66.85
C ARG A 224 33.02 73.77 -65.45
N GLU A 225 32.58 74.78 -64.71
CA GLU A 225 31.99 74.62 -63.37
C GLU A 225 30.58 74.05 -63.44
N LEU A 226 29.78 74.45 -64.43
CA LEU A 226 28.46 73.86 -64.68
C LEU A 226 28.52 72.36 -64.99
N SER A 227 29.55 71.91 -65.72
CA SER A 227 29.78 70.49 -66.00
C SER A 227 30.19 69.71 -64.74
N LYS A 228 31.06 70.28 -63.90
CA LYS A 228 31.45 69.69 -62.61
C LYS A 228 30.26 69.60 -61.65
N LEU A 229 29.49 70.67 -61.51
CA LEU A 229 28.26 70.71 -60.69
C LEU A 229 27.21 69.69 -61.18
N ARG A 230 27.07 69.49 -62.49
CA ARG A 230 26.19 68.44 -63.04
C ARG A 230 26.70 67.03 -62.71
N SER A 231 28.02 66.81 -62.73
CA SER A 231 28.62 65.52 -62.37
C SER A 231 28.49 65.23 -60.86
N GLU A 232 28.65 66.24 -60.01
CA GLU A 232 28.46 66.15 -58.57
C GLU A 232 26.99 65.93 -58.21
N ARG A 233 26.06 66.66 -58.84
CA ARG A 233 24.62 66.40 -58.69
C ARG A 233 24.26 64.95 -59.04
N LYS A 234 24.86 64.39 -60.10
CA LYS A 234 24.61 63.01 -60.53
C LYS A 234 25.21 61.98 -59.56
N LYS A 235 26.36 62.29 -58.94
CA LYS A 235 26.93 61.48 -57.85
C LYS A 235 26.07 61.52 -56.59
N LEU A 236 25.69 62.72 -56.15
CA LEU A 236 24.84 62.91 -54.99
C LEU A 236 23.49 62.22 -55.17
N MET A 237 22.89 62.28 -56.36
CA MET A 237 21.63 61.57 -56.65
C MET A 237 21.80 60.04 -56.54
N LYS A 238 22.95 59.49 -56.95
CA LYS A 238 23.26 58.06 -56.80
C LYS A 238 23.46 57.67 -55.33
N GLU A 239 24.12 58.51 -54.55
CA GLU A 239 24.30 58.29 -53.11
C GLU A 239 22.97 58.38 -52.36
N LEU A 240 22.09 59.30 -52.74
CA LEU A 240 20.73 59.43 -52.19
C LEU A 240 19.90 58.18 -52.45
N LEU A 241 19.92 57.66 -53.69
CA LEU A 241 19.24 56.41 -54.04
C LEU A 241 19.78 55.20 -53.27
N ALA A 242 21.10 55.11 -53.11
CA ALA A 242 21.72 54.03 -52.32
C ALA A 242 21.35 54.10 -50.83
N LEU A 243 21.22 55.32 -50.28
CA LEU A 243 20.76 55.53 -48.91
C LEU A 243 19.26 55.21 -48.73
N GLU A 244 18.43 55.52 -49.73
CA GLU A 244 17.02 55.13 -49.73
C GLU A 244 16.84 53.60 -49.74
N GLU A 245 17.61 52.88 -50.55
CA GLU A 245 17.60 51.41 -50.57
C GLU A 245 18.02 50.81 -49.21
N LEU A 246 19.09 51.33 -48.59
CA LEU A 246 19.52 50.91 -47.26
C LEU A 246 18.47 51.18 -46.19
N LEU A 247 17.77 52.31 -46.27
CA LEU A 247 16.72 52.67 -45.32
C LEU A 247 15.50 51.75 -45.46
N GLU A 248 15.13 51.35 -46.68
CA GLU A 248 14.11 50.34 -46.92
C GLU A 248 14.50 48.97 -46.36
N GLU A 249 15.75 48.53 -46.54
CA GLU A 249 16.25 47.27 -45.98
C GLU A 249 16.16 47.25 -44.45
N VAL A 250 16.66 48.30 -43.80
CA VAL A 250 16.63 48.43 -42.33
C VAL A 250 15.19 48.51 -41.81
N SER A 251 14.28 49.16 -42.54
CA SER A 251 12.85 49.21 -42.21
C SER A 251 12.21 47.82 -42.22
N ARG A 252 12.49 47.01 -43.27
CA ARG A 252 11.99 45.64 -43.38
C ARG A 252 12.55 44.73 -42.30
N GLU A 253 13.82 44.87 -41.96
CA GLU A 253 14.45 44.09 -40.90
C GLU A 253 13.89 44.45 -39.52
N ASN A 254 13.65 45.74 -39.25
CA ASN A 254 12.97 46.18 -38.02
C ASN A 254 11.55 45.59 -37.88
N LEU A 255 10.78 45.53 -38.97
CA LEU A 255 9.45 44.91 -38.96
C LEU A 255 9.53 43.43 -38.58
N ARG A 256 10.46 42.67 -39.19
CA ARG A 256 10.66 41.25 -38.87
C ARG A 256 11.07 41.04 -37.41
N LEU A 257 12.03 41.82 -36.91
CA LEU A 257 12.48 41.74 -35.52
C LEU A 257 11.36 42.07 -34.53
N ASN A 258 10.46 42.99 -34.90
CA ASN A 258 9.33 43.34 -34.05
C ASN A 258 8.27 42.23 -34.02
N GLU A 259 8.04 41.53 -35.13
CA GLU A 259 7.19 40.33 -35.18
C GLU A 259 7.76 39.18 -34.34
N GLU A 260 9.07 38.93 -34.42
CA GLU A 260 9.75 37.93 -33.58
C GLU A 260 9.63 38.27 -32.09
N LYS A 261 9.83 39.54 -31.73
CA LYS A 261 9.70 40.03 -30.35
C LYS A 261 8.28 39.81 -29.81
N GLU A 262 7.25 40.08 -30.61
CA GLU A 262 5.85 39.86 -30.20
C GLU A 262 5.52 38.36 -30.07
N ASN A 263 6.06 37.50 -30.95
CA ASN A 263 5.92 36.05 -30.80
C ASN A 263 6.60 35.53 -29.53
N LEU A 264 7.82 35.97 -29.24
CA LEU A 264 8.53 35.60 -28.00
C LEU A 264 7.79 36.07 -26.75
N ARG A 265 7.19 37.28 -26.78
CA ARG A 265 6.33 37.75 -25.67
C ARG A 265 5.15 36.82 -25.41
N ARG A 266 4.44 36.40 -26.46
CA ARG A 266 3.32 35.46 -26.32
C ARG A 266 3.75 34.12 -25.74
N GLN A 267 4.92 33.60 -26.14
CA GLN A 267 5.46 32.36 -25.59
C GLN A 267 5.80 32.50 -24.09
N VAL A 268 6.38 33.62 -23.68
CA VAL A 268 6.68 33.90 -22.27
C VAL A 268 5.39 33.98 -21.44
N GLU A 269 4.35 34.65 -21.93
CA GLU A 269 3.06 34.72 -21.24
C GLU A 269 2.41 33.34 -21.07
N GLU A 270 2.48 32.49 -22.10
CA GLU A 270 1.94 31.12 -22.04
C GLU A 270 2.71 30.26 -21.03
N LEU A 271 4.04 30.32 -21.04
CA LEU A 271 4.87 29.61 -20.06
C LEU A 271 4.62 30.10 -18.62
N GLN A 272 4.40 31.40 -18.41
CA GLN A 272 4.02 31.93 -17.10
C GLN A 272 2.67 31.40 -16.62
N ARG A 273 1.68 31.28 -17.52
CA ARG A 273 0.40 30.64 -17.18
C ARG A 273 0.58 29.18 -16.77
N GLN A 274 1.37 28.41 -17.53
CA GLN A 274 1.64 27.01 -17.21
C GLN A 274 2.39 26.83 -15.87
N LEU A 275 3.33 27.73 -15.56
CA LEU A 275 4.01 27.77 -14.27
C LEU A 275 3.00 28.00 -13.12
N SER A 276 2.11 28.98 -13.26
CA SER A 276 1.10 29.29 -12.24
C SER A 276 0.14 28.13 -11.99
N LEU A 277 -0.29 27.43 -13.05
CA LEU A 277 -1.14 26.24 -12.95
C LEU A 277 -0.43 25.10 -12.23
N THR A 278 0.86 24.91 -12.50
CA THR A 278 1.67 23.87 -11.85
C THR A 278 1.88 24.17 -10.37
N GLN A 279 2.13 25.43 -10.00
CA GLN A 279 2.24 25.85 -8.60
C GLN A 279 0.95 25.61 -7.82
N LEU A 280 -0.20 25.97 -8.39
CA LEU A 280 -1.51 25.71 -7.77
C LEU A 280 -1.74 24.21 -7.51
N ARG A 281 -1.41 23.36 -8.50
CA ARG A 281 -1.51 21.90 -8.31
C ARG A 281 -0.60 21.41 -7.19
N LEU A 282 0.61 21.94 -7.08
CA LEU A 282 1.54 21.57 -6.01
C LEU A 282 0.99 21.95 -4.63
N GLU A 283 0.45 23.17 -4.49
CA GLU A 283 -0.21 23.59 -3.25
C GLU A 283 -1.41 22.70 -2.90
N GLU A 284 -2.22 22.31 -3.88
CA GLU A 284 -3.34 21.37 -3.67
C GLU A 284 -2.85 20.00 -3.18
N TYR A 285 -1.79 19.45 -3.77
CA TYR A 285 -1.19 18.19 -3.33
C TYR A 285 -0.62 18.28 -1.91
N GLU A 286 0.04 19.39 -1.57
CA GLU A 286 0.56 19.63 -0.22
C GLU A 286 -0.56 19.74 0.80
N ARG A 287 -1.64 20.45 0.48
CA ARG A 287 -2.85 20.51 1.33
C ARG A 287 -3.45 19.13 1.56
N ILE A 288 -3.65 18.34 0.50
CA ILE A 288 -4.20 16.97 0.60
C ILE A 288 -3.30 16.09 1.48
N LYS A 289 -1.98 16.17 1.30
CA LYS A 289 -1.02 15.43 2.12
C LYS A 289 -1.12 15.81 3.60
N TYR A 290 -1.22 17.10 3.88
CA TYR A 290 -1.33 17.62 5.24
C TYR A 290 -2.65 17.19 5.90
N THR A 291 -3.79 17.34 5.22
CA THR A 291 -5.10 16.87 5.71
C THR A 291 -5.12 15.38 5.99
N LYS A 292 -4.47 14.57 5.15
CA LYS A 292 -4.34 13.12 5.39
C LYS A 292 -3.51 12.84 6.64
N LYS A 293 -2.42 13.57 6.88
CA LYS A 293 -1.61 13.41 8.10
C LYS A 293 -2.42 13.75 9.36
N GLU A 294 -3.16 14.86 9.34
CA GLU A 294 -4.03 15.28 10.45
C GLU A 294 -5.12 14.25 10.76
N LEU A 295 -5.82 13.75 9.73
CA LEU A 295 -6.85 12.71 9.89
C LEU A 295 -6.31 11.43 10.54
N TYR A 296 -5.12 10.99 10.13
CA TYR A 296 -4.48 9.82 10.73
C TYR A 296 -4.02 10.11 12.17
N GLN A 297 -3.52 11.31 12.43
CA GLN A 297 -3.12 11.72 13.77
C GLN A 297 -4.32 11.73 14.72
N GLU A 298 -5.42 12.39 14.36
CA GLU A 298 -6.66 12.44 15.15
C GLU A 298 -7.22 11.03 15.43
N MET A 299 -7.29 10.19 14.40
CA MET A 299 -7.74 8.80 14.54
C MET A 299 -6.86 7.98 15.47
N LEU A 300 -5.54 8.10 15.34
CA LEU A 300 -4.59 7.35 16.17
C LEU A 300 -4.55 7.88 17.59
N ASP A 301 -4.68 9.18 17.81
CA ASP A 301 -4.76 9.76 19.15
C ASP A 301 -6.03 9.35 19.90
N LEU A 302 -7.13 9.16 19.18
CA LEU A 302 -8.39 8.66 19.75
C LEU A 302 -8.32 7.18 20.16
N VAL A 303 -7.61 6.35 19.38
CA VAL A 303 -7.50 4.90 19.62
C VAL A 303 -6.33 4.52 20.52
N LEU A 304 -5.23 5.30 20.48
CA LEU A 304 -3.97 5.05 21.19
C LEU A 304 -3.67 6.22 22.15
N ASP A 305 -4.47 6.30 23.20
CA ASP A 305 -4.44 7.34 24.23
C ASP A 305 -3.13 7.38 25.05
N ARG A 306 -2.38 6.27 25.12
CA ARG A 306 -1.10 6.13 25.83
C ARG A 306 0.12 6.13 24.91
N ILE A 307 -0.06 6.42 23.61
CA ILE A 307 1.02 6.47 22.62
C ILE A 307 1.16 7.88 22.02
N GLU A 308 2.38 8.41 22.09
CA GLU A 308 2.86 9.58 21.35
C GLU A 308 3.57 9.17 20.06
N TRP A 309 3.47 10.01 19.05
CA TRP A 309 4.14 9.83 17.76
C TRP A 309 5.21 10.89 17.54
N GLU A 310 6.41 10.46 17.17
CA GLU A 310 7.40 11.37 16.59
C GLU A 310 7.02 11.71 15.14
N GLY A 311 7.25 12.95 14.72
CA GLY A 311 6.68 13.51 13.48
C GLY A 311 6.97 12.72 12.21
N GLN A 312 8.07 11.97 12.17
CA GLN A 312 8.45 11.09 11.06
C GLN A 312 7.85 9.67 11.20
N ALA A 313 7.66 9.17 12.42
CA ALA A 313 7.06 7.84 12.68
C ALA A 313 5.62 7.74 12.18
N LEU A 314 4.84 8.82 12.32
CA LEU A 314 3.48 8.88 11.80
C LEU A 314 3.47 8.80 10.26
N GLU A 315 4.42 9.45 9.58
CA GLU A 315 4.52 9.40 8.12
C GLU A 315 4.92 8.00 7.64
N GLU A 316 5.87 7.36 8.34
CA GLU A 316 6.26 5.98 8.09
C GLU A 316 5.06 5.03 8.23
N PHE A 317 4.23 5.21 9.27
CA PHE A 317 2.99 4.44 9.43
C PHE A 317 1.99 4.68 8.29
N ILE A 318 1.80 5.93 7.86
CA ILE A 318 0.86 6.28 6.77
C ILE A 318 1.29 5.67 5.43
N GLN A 319 2.59 5.48 5.20
CA GLN A 319 3.13 4.91 3.97
C GLN A 319 3.01 3.37 3.88
N LEU A 320 2.81 2.69 5.02
CA LEU A 320 2.61 1.25 5.03
C LEU A 320 1.38 0.83 4.21
N ASP A 321 1.48 -0.35 3.59
CA ASP A 321 0.33 -0.99 2.95
C ASP A 321 -0.76 -1.37 3.97
N HIS A 322 -1.97 -1.65 3.49
CA HIS A 322 -3.11 -1.89 4.37
C HIS A 322 -2.95 -3.14 5.26
N GLN A 323 -2.26 -4.17 4.78
CA GLN A 323 -2.05 -5.42 5.54
C GLN A 323 -1.03 -5.21 6.67
N ARG A 324 0.09 -4.53 6.39
CA ARG A 324 1.10 -4.15 7.37
C ARG A 324 0.53 -3.17 8.38
N LYS A 325 -0.24 -2.17 7.97
CA LYS A 325 -0.94 -1.25 8.90
C LYS A 325 -1.76 -2.00 9.95
N ARG A 326 -2.50 -3.03 9.54
CA ARG A 326 -3.28 -3.86 10.50
C ARG A 326 -2.40 -4.59 11.50
N GLU A 327 -1.30 -5.19 11.06
CA GLU A 327 -0.38 -5.90 11.95
C GLU A 327 0.35 -4.94 12.90
N PHE A 328 0.82 -3.80 12.40
CA PHE A 328 1.44 -2.75 13.21
C PHE A 328 0.45 -2.15 14.22
N LEU A 329 -0.80 -1.90 13.81
CA LEU A 329 -1.82 -1.38 14.70
C LEU A 329 -2.16 -2.36 15.83
N LYS A 330 -2.20 -3.68 15.56
CA LYS A 330 -2.38 -4.70 16.62
C LYS A 330 -1.27 -4.61 17.67
N GLU A 331 -0.02 -4.55 17.25
CA GLU A 331 1.12 -4.43 18.18
C GLU A 331 1.11 -3.09 18.94
N LEU A 332 0.72 -2.00 18.30
CA LEU A 332 0.56 -0.69 18.95
C LEU A 332 -0.59 -0.69 19.96
N MET A 333 -1.72 -1.33 19.65
CA MET A 333 -2.81 -1.47 20.61
C MET A 333 -2.39 -2.32 21.81
N LEU A 334 -1.64 -3.40 21.59
CA LEU A 334 -1.05 -4.17 22.69
C LEU A 334 -0.11 -3.31 23.54
N LEU A 335 0.77 -2.53 22.90
CA LEU A 335 1.65 -1.60 23.61
C LEU A 335 0.86 -0.56 24.41
N ASN A 336 -0.22 -0.03 23.85
CA ASN A 336 -1.09 0.95 24.50
C ASN A 336 -1.68 0.42 25.82
N MET A 337 -1.93 -0.89 25.90
CA MET A 337 -2.46 -1.55 27.10
C MET A 337 -1.39 -1.87 28.15
N LYS A 338 -0.10 -1.85 27.80
CA LYS A 338 1.00 -2.27 28.68
C LYS A 338 1.44 -1.18 29.64
N GLU A 339 1.85 -1.59 30.82
CA GLU A 339 2.42 -0.71 31.86
C GLU A 339 3.94 -0.59 31.74
N LEU A 340 4.51 0.47 32.32
CA LEU A 340 5.94 0.82 32.24
C LEU A 340 6.88 -0.26 32.82
N GLY A 341 6.35 -1.19 33.63
CA GLY A 341 7.10 -2.26 34.28
C GLY A 341 7.27 -3.55 33.46
N GLU A 342 6.67 -3.64 32.27
CA GLU A 342 6.84 -4.82 31.42
C GLU A 342 8.22 -4.89 30.74
N VAL A 343 8.75 -6.12 30.63
CA VAL A 343 10.07 -6.35 30.05
C VAL A 343 9.96 -6.39 28.53
N PHE A 344 10.55 -5.40 27.86
CA PHE A 344 10.65 -5.35 26.40
C PHE A 344 12.09 -5.61 25.93
N GLU A 345 12.23 -6.11 24.70
CA GLU A 345 13.55 -6.25 24.08
C GLU A 345 14.20 -4.87 23.87
N THR A 346 15.37 -4.65 24.46
CA THR A 346 16.14 -3.41 24.29
C THR A 346 17.00 -3.44 23.03
N ILE A 347 17.26 -2.28 22.44
CA ILE A 347 18.26 -2.13 21.38
C ILE A 347 19.66 -2.13 22.00
N LYS A 348 20.56 -2.99 21.50
CA LYS A 348 21.97 -2.99 21.95
C LYS A 348 22.62 -1.64 21.62
N GLY A 349 23.15 -0.96 22.63
CA GLY A 349 23.87 0.31 22.49
C GLY A 349 23.05 1.58 22.69
N VAL A 350 21.73 1.49 22.94
CA VAL A 350 20.87 2.67 23.15
C VAL A 350 20.09 2.53 24.46
N LYS A 351 20.28 3.48 25.39
CA LYS A 351 19.58 3.48 26.69
C LYS A 351 18.11 3.86 26.53
N ASN A 352 17.23 3.09 27.18
CA ASN A 352 15.78 3.32 27.27
C ASN A 352 15.05 3.29 25.91
N THR A 353 15.52 2.48 24.98
CA THR A 353 14.84 2.27 23.69
C THR A 353 14.53 0.80 23.50
N PHE A 354 13.28 0.55 23.17
CA PHE A 354 12.68 -0.77 23.04
C PHE A 354 12.22 -1.01 21.61
N LYS A 355 12.00 -2.27 21.27
CA LYS A 355 11.51 -2.68 19.95
C LYS A 355 10.38 -3.71 20.04
N LEU A 356 9.37 -3.54 19.20
CA LEU A 356 8.37 -4.57 18.88
C LEU A 356 8.66 -5.17 17.51
N LYS A 357 8.19 -6.41 17.31
CA LYS A 357 8.38 -7.18 16.07
C LYS A 357 7.02 -7.58 15.48
N PRO A 358 6.26 -6.63 14.89
CA PRO A 358 5.12 -6.98 14.06
C PRO A 358 5.58 -7.88 12.91
N LYS A 359 4.67 -8.70 12.37
CA LYS A 359 4.97 -9.54 11.20
C LYS A 359 5.38 -8.66 10.02
N GLY A 360 6.66 -8.74 9.64
CA GLY A 360 7.22 -8.02 8.50
C GLY A 360 7.81 -6.65 8.83
N GLY A 361 8.18 -6.34 10.07
CA GLY A 361 8.91 -5.09 10.36
C GLY A 361 9.21 -4.87 11.84
N ARG A 362 9.53 -3.62 12.20
CA ARG A 362 9.88 -3.23 13.57
C ARG A 362 9.30 -1.89 13.96
N ILE A 363 8.86 -1.78 15.21
CA ILE A 363 8.45 -0.52 15.84
C ILE A 363 9.47 -0.20 16.92
N TYR A 364 10.07 0.98 16.86
CA TYR A 364 10.98 1.46 17.88
C TYR A 364 10.30 2.52 18.73
N PHE A 365 10.45 2.38 20.05
CA PHE A 365 9.75 3.24 20.99
C PHE A 365 10.55 3.45 22.27
N THR A 366 10.18 4.49 23.00
CA THR A 366 10.77 4.91 24.27
C THR A 366 9.66 5.43 25.19
N TYR A 367 10.04 5.93 26.35
CA TYR A 367 9.12 6.57 27.27
C TYR A 367 8.75 7.97 26.76
N GLY A 368 7.46 8.27 26.70
CA GLY A 368 6.95 9.58 26.28
C GLY A 368 7.09 10.65 27.35
N LYS A 369 6.80 11.90 26.97
CA LYS A 369 6.83 13.06 27.90
C LYS A 369 5.43 13.36 28.47
N GLU A 370 4.39 13.14 27.69
CA GLU A 370 2.97 13.41 27.98
C GLU A 370 2.16 12.10 28.11
N LYS A 371 2.45 11.09 27.26
CA LYS A 371 1.87 9.75 27.27
C LYS A 371 2.92 8.69 27.66
N THR A 372 2.45 7.49 27.96
CA THR A 372 3.27 6.38 28.49
C THR A 372 4.38 5.96 27.52
N TRP A 373 4.07 5.86 26.23
CA TRP A 373 4.98 5.37 25.20
C TRP A 373 5.12 6.39 24.08
N ARG A 374 6.33 6.55 23.55
CA ARG A 374 6.62 7.38 22.37
C ARG A 374 7.21 6.54 21.27
N ILE A 375 6.52 6.47 20.13
CA ILE A 375 7.00 5.82 18.92
C ILE A 375 7.97 6.75 18.21
N LEU A 376 9.15 6.23 17.95
CA LEU A 376 10.26 6.98 17.37
C LEU A 376 10.38 6.67 15.87
N GLY A 377 10.05 5.44 15.47
CA GLY A 377 9.91 5.13 14.05
C GLY A 377 9.54 3.68 13.78
N ILE A 378 9.21 3.45 12.51
CA ILE A 378 8.64 2.22 11.98
C ILE A 378 9.47 1.80 10.77
N LEU A 379 10.05 0.60 10.86
CA LEU A 379 10.70 -0.06 9.73
C LEU A 379 9.76 -1.10 9.12
N ASP A 380 9.61 -1.01 7.80
CA ASP A 380 8.76 -1.86 6.98
C ASP A 380 9.44 -3.16 6.51
N GLU A 381 10.76 -3.32 6.75
CA GLU A 381 11.54 -4.54 6.48
C GLU A 381 12.65 -4.80 7.52
N GLU A 382 13.05 -6.07 7.69
CA GLU A 382 14.11 -6.50 8.62
C GLU A 382 15.52 -6.49 8.02
N ASP A 383 15.80 -5.69 6.98
CA ASP A 383 17.11 -5.70 6.35
C ASP A 383 18.20 -5.03 7.24
N GLN A 384 19.36 -5.67 7.34
CA GLN A 384 20.45 -5.28 8.24
C GLN A 384 20.96 -3.85 7.94
N LYS A 385 20.89 -3.45 6.65
CA LYS A 385 21.29 -2.13 6.16
C LYS A 385 20.32 -1.02 6.60
N HIS A 386 19.03 -1.31 6.66
CA HIS A 386 18.00 -0.39 7.13
C HIS A 386 18.06 -0.22 8.65
N LYS A 387 18.40 -1.29 9.37
CA LYS A 387 18.66 -1.24 10.82
C LYS A 387 19.83 -0.32 11.17
N ASP A 388 20.96 -0.40 10.45
CA ASP A 388 22.14 0.43 10.72
C ASP A 388 21.93 1.89 10.30
N ARG A 389 21.17 2.15 9.23
CA ARG A 389 20.74 3.51 8.87
C ARG A 389 19.83 4.10 9.94
N PHE A 390 18.84 3.34 10.38
CA PHE A 390 17.88 3.79 11.38
C PHE A 390 18.58 4.06 12.72
N ILE A 391 19.51 3.19 13.17
CA ILE A 391 20.31 3.44 14.39
C ILE A 391 21.15 4.72 14.26
N ARG A 392 21.74 5.00 13.08
CA ARG A 392 22.51 6.25 12.85
C ARG A 392 21.63 7.51 12.84
N GLU A 393 20.46 7.44 12.22
CA GLU A 393 19.49 8.55 12.22
C GLU A 393 18.95 8.78 13.64
N PHE A 394 18.65 7.70 14.38
CA PHE A 394 18.19 7.75 15.77
C PHE A 394 19.21 8.34 16.75
N VAL A 395 20.51 8.09 16.56
CA VAL A 395 21.58 8.72 17.36
C VAL A 395 21.66 10.23 17.09
N LYS A 396 21.35 10.68 15.86
CA LYS A 396 21.28 12.11 15.54
C LYS A 396 20.06 12.79 16.16
N TRP A 397 18.96 12.08 16.40
CA TRP A 397 17.73 12.67 16.95
C TRP A 397 17.79 12.91 18.47
N ARG A 398 18.84 12.43 19.15
CA ARG A 398 19.12 12.69 20.57
C ARG A 398 20.20 13.77 20.83
N GLY A 399 20.86 14.27 19.79
CA GLY A 399 21.79 15.40 19.86
C GLY A 399 21.11 16.66 19.39
#